data_AF-A0A9D9F6F6-F1
#
_entry.id   AF-A0A9D9F6F6-F1
#
_cell.length_a   1.000
_cell.length_b   1.000
_cell.length_c   1.000
_cell.angle_alpha   90.00
_cell.angle_beta   90.00
_cell.angle_gamma   90.00
#
_symmetry.space_group_name_H-M   'P 1'
#
loop_
_entity.id
_entity.type
_entity.pdbx_description
1 polymer ?
#
loop_
_entity_poly.entity_id
_entity_poly.type
_entity_poly.pdbx_seq_one_letter_code
_entity_poly.pdbx_strand_id
1 'polypeptide(L)' 'MARTKGSTNVKPTKQALKSYYAMLRSAADQGDLMAAGKLIELHHMDSSKPPKSEASAS' A
#
# COMPACT_ATOMS: atom_id res chain seq x y z
N MET A 1 19.11 -20.36 23.69
CA MET A 1 18.23 -19.21 23.32
C MET A 1 17.75 -19.41 21.90
N ALA A 2 16.45 -19.64 21.69
CA ALA A 2 15.88 -19.83 20.35
C ALA A 2 15.75 -18.47 19.66
N ARG A 3 16.33 -18.31 18.47
CA ARG A 3 16.19 -17.11 17.65
C ARG A 3 14.71 -16.95 17.27
N THR A 4 14.09 -15.83 17.62
CA THR A 4 12.76 -15.45 17.14
C THR A 4 12.82 -15.40 15.63
N LYS A 5 12.14 -16.36 14.98
CA LYS A 5 12.00 -16.48 13.53
C LYS A 5 11.52 -15.12 13.03
N GLY A 6 12.35 -14.42 12.25
CA GLY A 6 12.04 -13.09 11.74
C GLY A 6 10.65 -13.10 11.11
N SER A 7 9.83 -12.09 11.43
CA SER A 7 8.46 -11.98 10.93
C SER A 7 8.47 -12.27 9.44
N THR A 8 7.78 -13.33 9.04
CA THR A 8 7.61 -13.67 7.63
C THR A 8 7.17 -12.41 6.88
N ASN A 9 7.80 -12.12 5.75
CA ASN A 9 7.46 -10.98 4.89
C ASN A 9 6.09 -11.24 4.22
N VAL A 10 5.03 -11.25 5.04
CA VAL A 10 3.67 -11.56 4.64
C VAL A 10 3.13 -10.34 3.95
N LYS A 11 2.83 -10.49 2.65
CA LYS A 11 2.14 -9.45 1.90
C LYS A 11 0.82 -9.14 2.61
N PRO A 12 0.52 -7.86 2.90
CA PRO A 12 -0.72 -7.49 3.56
C PRO A 12 -1.92 -7.93 2.72
N THR A 13 -2.99 -8.34 3.39
CA THR A 13 -4.24 -8.70 2.71
C THR A 13 -4.87 -7.46 2.07
N LYS A 14 -5.75 -7.67 1.07
CA LYS A 14 -6.49 -6.56 0.44
C LYS A 14 -7.30 -5.74 1.46
N GLN A 15 -7.82 -6.40 2.50
CA GLN A 15 -8.55 -5.74 3.57
C GLN A 15 -7.63 -4.86 4.42
N ALA A 16 -6.44 -5.37 4.80
CA ALA A 16 -5.45 -4.59 5.53
C ALA A 16 -5.00 -3.34 4.74
N LEU A 17 -4.78 -3.50 3.43
CA LEU A 17 -4.46 -2.37 2.56
C LEU A 17 -5.56 -1.29 2.58
N LYS A 18 -6.84 -1.68 2.44
CA LYS A 18 -7.96 -0.73 2.53
C LYS A 18 -7.96 0.02 3.86
N SER A 19 -7.73 -0.68 4.97
CA SER A 19 -7.65 -0.06 6.29
C SER A 19 -6.50 0.96 6.38
N TYR A 20 -5.32 0.66 5.84
CA TYR A 20 -4.20 1.60 5.83
C TYR A 20 -4.49 2.86 5.02
N TYR A 21 -5.08 2.71 3.83
CA TYR A 21 -5.50 3.87 3.02
C TYR A 21 -6.56 4.72 3.74
N ALA A 22 -7.52 4.09 4.42
CA ALA A 22 -8.53 4.81 5.18
C ALA A 22 -7.93 5.61 6.35
N MET A 23 -6.95 5.04 7.06
CA MET A 23 -6.24 5.74 8.14
C MET A 23 -5.45 6.94 7.62
N LEU A 24 -4.69 6.76 6.53
CA LEU A 24 -3.95 7.84 5.89
C LEU A 24 -4.87 8.96 5.41
N ARG A 25 -6.02 8.61 4.82
CA ARG A 25 -6.98 9.60 4.34
C ARG A 25 -7.61 10.39 5.48
N SER A 26 -8.02 9.70 6.55
CA SER A 26 -8.56 10.38 7.73
C SER A 26 -7.55 11.34 8.37
N ALA A 27 -6.27 10.97 8.43
CA ALA A 27 -5.23 11.85 8.96
C ALA A 27 -4.97 13.06 8.03
N ALA A 28 -4.93 12.83 6.72
CA ALA A 28 -4.79 13.90 5.74
C ALA A 28 -5.96 14.90 5.79
N ASP A 29 -7.19 14.39 5.92
CA ASP A 29 -8.41 15.21 6.05
C ASP A 29 -8.41 16.06 7.34
N GLN A 30 -7.65 15.64 8.36
CA GLN A 30 -7.42 16.39 9.60
C GLN A 30 -6.28 17.42 9.49
N GLY A 31 -5.61 17.51 8.33
CA GLY A 31 -4.51 18.44 8.09
C GLY A 31 -3.12 17.86 8.28
N ASP A 32 -2.98 16.53 8.44
CA ASP A 32 -1.67 15.88 8.47
C ASP A 32 -1.04 15.87 7.06
N LEU A 33 -0.11 16.80 6.84
CA LEU A 33 0.60 16.97 5.58
C LEU A 33 1.47 15.76 5.22
N MET A 34 1.99 15.02 6.20
CA MET A 34 2.79 13.81 5.94
C MET A 34 1.90 12.70 5.40
N ALA A 35 0.71 12.53 5.98
CA ALA A 35 -0.27 11.57 5.50
C ALA A 35 -0.75 11.92 4.07
N ALA A 36 -1.02 13.20 3.80
CA ALA A 36 -1.37 13.68 2.46
C ALA A 36 -0.25 13.40 1.44
N GLY A 37 1.01 13.70 1.80
CA GLY A 37 2.17 13.40 0.97
C GLY A 37 2.29 11.91 0.62
N LYS A 38 2.06 11.03 1.61
CA LYS A 38 2.09 9.58 1.37
C LYS A 38 0.97 9.10 0.44
N LEU A 39 -0.23 9.68 0.52
CA LEU A 39 -1.31 9.35 -0.42
C LEU A 39 -0.97 9.74 -1.86
N ILE A 40 -0.29 10.88 -2.06
CA ILE A 40 0.16 11.33 -3.39
C ILE A 40 1.23 10.37 -3.95
N GLU A 41 2.22 10.00 -3.14
CA GLU A 41 3.23 9.01 -3.53
C GLU A 41 2.59 7.68 -3.96
N LEU A 42 1.66 7.17 -3.15
CA LEU A 42 0.94 5.93 -3.45
C LEU A 42 0.13 6.02 -4.75
N HIS A 43 -0.51 7.16 -5.01
CA HIS A 43 -1.25 7.40 -6.25
C HIS A 43 -0.35 7.36 -7.49
N HIS A 44 0.85 7.96 -7.41
CA HIS A 44 1.84 7.91 -8.49
C HIS A 44 2.39 6.49 -8.70
N MET A 45 2.57 5.72 -7.63
CA MET A 45 3.02 4.33 -7.72
C MET A 45 1.98 3.42 -8.40
N ASP A 46 0.68 3.63 -8.14
CA ASP A 46 -0.37 2.87 -8.84
C ASP A 46 -0.49 3.29 -10.31
N SER A 47 -0.36 4.59 -10.59
CA SER A 47 -0.44 5.14 -11.96
C SER A 47 0.76 4.77 -12.85
N SER A 48 1.93 4.54 -12.25
CA SER A 48 3.14 4.11 -12.95
C SER A 48 3.22 2.60 -13.17
N LYS A 49 2.25 1.84 -12.64
CA LYS A 49 2.13 0.43 -12.93
C LYS A 49 1.58 0.26 -14.35
N PRO A 50 2.34 -0.32 -15.30
CA PRO A 50 1.80 -0.59 -16.62
C PRO A 50 0.53 -1.44 -16.46
N PRO A 51 -0.52 -1.19 -17.27
CA PRO A 51 -1.68 -2.09 -17.29
C PRO A 51 -1.12 -3.49 -17.47
N LYS A 52 -1.60 -4.45 -16.65
CA LYS A 52 -1.23 -5.85 -16.82
C LYS A 52 -1.66 -6.24 -18.23
N SER A 53 -0.75 -6.15 -19.19
CA SER A 53 -0.93 -6.69 -20.51
C SER A 53 -1.15 -8.19 -20.31
N GLU A 54 -2.20 -8.66 -20.96
CA GLU A 54 -2.67 -10.02 -20.96
C GLU A 54 -1.52 -10.94 -21.41
N ALA A 55 -0.83 -11.55 -20.44
CA ALA A 55 -0.12 -12.79 -20.71
C ALA A 55 -1.19 -13.89 -20.79
N SER A 56 -1.76 -14.10 -21.98
CA SER A 56 -2.30 -15.39 -22.48
C SER A 56 -3.18 -15.20 -23.73
N ALA A 57 -2.62 -15.52 -24.89
CA ALA A 57 -3.23 -16.04 -26.14
C ALA A 57 -2.35 -15.54 -27.30
N SER A 58 -1.70 -16.35 -28.14
CA SER A 58 -1.67 -17.80 -28.38
C SER A 58 -0.34 -18.14 -29.04
#